data_AF-A0A2V8IIA6-F1
#
_entry.id   AF-A0A2V8IIA6-F1
#
_cell.length_a   1.000
_cell.length_b   1.000
_cell.length_c   1.000
_cell.angle_alpha   90.00
_cell.angle_beta   90.00
_cell.angle_gamma   90.00
#
_symmetry.space_group_name_H-M   'P 1'
#
loop_
_entity.id
_entity.type
_entity.pdbx_description
1 polymer ?
#
loop_
_entity_poly.entity_id
_entity_poly.type
_entity_poly.pdbx_seq_one_letter_code
_entity_poly.pdbx_strand_id
1 'polypeptide(L)'
;MNAVSEFIVALAVAATACIGATHSVSDADVRPQDAIDLILTAFQNYPLVALSDGAGHGQLETRDFFIGLIRDRRFPQTVRNIVIEFGNARYQSVMDRYVSGEAVTREELRHAWEDTTQVTGVWSLPMYEHMLAEVRAVNRPLPPALRIRVLLGDPPIDWSTVTSPADEDMNDWRDAHFAHVIEREIMNRTANALLFFGGAHLGRKVIFPNSLIHLLDARFPGRTFVLAALDAGRTDSRITKRLQGWTVPAGVSVRGTWLGKMDVQDIGFGFSRGVVEDDVDVVLLLSSAPPRQDEPPALTSSYGRELARRRALHQATLPFRGAKIRFEESRAAFATDADEPLQAVVSELFRDRGVRLLVKAFADPTESNAVALSTLRAELLVDWLAARGVERHRLVPKGCGALRPLTFGKTAADRAMNRRAELVRLTPTAGCEPTTATSPPHSGPPRRSSD
;
A
#
# COMPACT_ATOMS: atom_id res chain seq x y z
N MET A 1 -44.21 -48.43 -45.77
CA MET A 1 -45.59 -47.87 -45.84
C MET A 1 -46.20 -48.10 -44.45
N ASN A 2 -45.97 -47.15 -43.53
CA ASN A 2 -46.93 -46.12 -43.07
C ASN A 2 -48.15 -46.79 -42.41
N ALA A 3 -48.55 -46.51 -41.17
CA ALA A 3 -48.78 -45.20 -40.58
C ALA A 3 -48.82 -45.33 -39.02
N VAL A 4 -48.24 -44.38 -38.28
CA VAL A 4 -48.92 -43.31 -37.50
C VAL A 4 -49.76 -43.81 -36.30
N SER A 5 -49.39 -43.35 -35.10
CA SER A 5 -50.33 -43.11 -34.00
C SER A 5 -49.81 -42.00 -33.11
N GLU A 6 -50.73 -41.09 -32.81
CA GLU A 6 -50.54 -39.74 -32.31
C GLU A 6 -50.28 -39.67 -30.80
N PHE A 7 -49.79 -38.50 -30.41
CA PHE A 7 -49.42 -38.07 -29.07
C PHE A 7 -50.53 -37.18 -28.45
N ILE A 8 -50.43 -37.00 -27.13
CA ILE A 8 -50.94 -35.89 -26.26
C ILE A 8 -51.93 -36.31 -25.14
N VAL A 9 -51.30 -36.69 -24.01
CA VAL A 9 -51.38 -36.17 -22.62
C VAL A 9 -52.71 -35.64 -22.04
N ALA A 10 -53.09 -36.20 -20.88
CA ALA A 10 -53.75 -35.47 -19.78
C ALA A 10 -53.29 -35.99 -18.39
N LEU A 11 -53.17 -35.03 -17.46
CA LEU A 11 -52.57 -35.00 -16.13
C LEU A 11 -52.90 -36.14 -15.13
N ALA A 12 -51.92 -36.49 -14.30
CA ALA A 12 -52.12 -36.70 -12.86
C ALA A 12 -50.86 -36.29 -12.06
N VAL A 13 -51.07 -35.45 -11.06
CA VAL A 13 -50.07 -34.88 -10.14
C VAL A 13 -49.61 -35.96 -9.15
N ALA A 14 -48.31 -36.19 -9.07
CA ALA A 14 -47.68 -36.87 -7.93
C ALA A 14 -46.68 -35.92 -7.27
N ALA A 15 -47.05 -35.45 -6.07
CA ALA A 15 -46.18 -34.68 -5.20
C ALA A 15 -44.98 -35.54 -4.80
N THR A 16 -43.83 -35.28 -5.40
CA THR A 16 -42.57 -35.88 -4.97
C THR A 16 -41.91 -34.88 -4.04
N ALA A 17 -41.92 -35.17 -2.73
CA ALA A 17 -41.11 -34.45 -1.77
C ALA A 17 -39.64 -34.67 -2.11
N CYS A 18 -39.06 -33.73 -2.85
CA CYS A 18 -37.61 -33.62 -2.96
C CYS A 18 -37.10 -33.30 -1.56
N ILE A 19 -36.60 -34.31 -0.85
CA ILE A 19 -35.66 -34.12 0.24
C ILE A 19 -34.48 -33.42 -0.43
N GLY A 20 -34.47 -32.10 -0.38
CA GLY A 20 -33.28 -31.33 -0.69
C GLY A 20 -32.21 -31.84 0.25
N ALA A 21 -31.22 -32.53 -0.29
CA ALA A 21 -29.95 -32.69 0.40
C ALA A 21 -29.46 -31.26 0.64
N THR A 22 -29.75 -30.74 1.83
CA THR A 22 -29.00 -29.62 2.36
C THR A 22 -27.57 -30.12 2.40
N HIS A 23 -26.74 -29.65 1.47
CA HIS A 23 -25.30 -29.78 1.62
C HIS A 23 -24.94 -28.98 2.87
N SER A 24 -25.03 -29.62 4.03
CA SER A 24 -24.30 -29.20 5.22
C SER A 24 -22.83 -29.43 4.90
N VAL A 25 -22.21 -28.47 4.22
CA VAL A 25 -20.76 -28.39 4.12
C VAL A 25 -20.28 -28.27 5.56
N SER A 26 -19.65 -29.32 6.09
CA SER A 26 -19.09 -29.29 7.44
C SER A 26 -18.13 -28.11 7.55
N ASP A 27 -18.35 -27.21 8.50
CA ASP A 27 -17.36 -26.20 8.88
C ASP A 27 -16.15 -26.92 9.48
N ALA A 28 -15.03 -26.97 8.76
CA ALA A 28 -13.82 -27.56 9.29
C ALA A 28 -13.31 -26.73 10.48
N ASP A 29 -12.86 -27.42 11.53
CA ASP A 29 -12.21 -26.78 12.66
C ASP A 29 -10.89 -26.15 12.24
N VAL A 30 -10.60 -25.00 12.84
CA VAL A 30 -9.31 -24.32 12.71
C VAL A 30 -8.21 -25.11 13.43
N ARG A 31 -7.01 -25.12 12.85
CA ARG A 31 -5.84 -25.78 13.44
C ARG A 31 -4.72 -24.76 13.62
N PRO A 32 -4.48 -24.26 14.86
CA PRO A 32 -3.38 -23.35 15.11
C PRO A 32 -2.04 -24.04 14.85
N GLN A 33 -1.14 -23.30 14.22
CA GLN A 33 0.24 -23.68 13.95
C GLN A 33 1.17 -22.63 14.57
N ASP A 34 2.42 -22.99 14.81
CA ASP A 34 3.45 -22.00 15.14
C ASP A 34 3.54 -20.96 13.99
N ALA A 35 3.45 -19.68 14.34
CA ALA A 35 3.35 -18.62 13.36
C ALA A 35 4.65 -18.39 12.57
N ILE A 36 5.83 -18.61 13.18
CA ILE A 36 7.12 -18.46 12.50
C ILE A 36 7.30 -19.61 11.49
N ASP A 37 7.02 -20.83 11.90
CA ASP A 37 7.06 -22.01 11.03
C ASP A 37 6.12 -21.87 9.84
N LEU A 38 4.91 -21.36 10.08
CA LEU A 38 3.92 -21.12 9.03
C LEU A 38 4.46 -20.11 7.99
N ILE A 39 4.99 -18.97 8.44
CA ILE A 39 5.54 -17.93 7.55
C ILE A 39 6.72 -18.46 6.74
N LEU A 40 7.68 -19.12 7.39
CA LEU A 40 8.87 -19.62 6.72
C LEU A 40 8.55 -20.74 5.72
N THR A 41 7.54 -21.56 6.01
CA THR A 41 7.03 -22.57 5.07
C THR A 41 6.31 -21.93 3.89
N ALA A 42 5.58 -20.84 4.10
CA ALA A 42 4.87 -20.15 3.01
C ALA A 42 5.83 -19.67 1.89
N PHE A 43 7.06 -19.28 2.23
CA PHE A 43 8.07 -18.88 1.26
C PHE A 43 8.51 -19.97 0.26
N GLN A 44 8.14 -21.23 0.49
CA GLN A 44 8.35 -22.31 -0.49
C GLN A 44 7.46 -22.14 -1.74
N ASN A 45 6.28 -21.52 -1.58
CA ASN A 45 5.29 -21.36 -2.63
C ASN A 45 5.07 -19.89 -3.02
N TYR A 46 5.27 -18.97 -2.09
CA TYR A 46 4.97 -17.55 -2.25
C TYR A 46 6.23 -16.70 -2.07
N PRO A 47 6.72 -16.02 -3.12
CA PRO A 47 7.87 -15.13 -2.97
C PRO A 47 7.56 -13.89 -2.12
N LEU A 48 6.28 -13.51 -2.01
CA LEU A 48 5.83 -12.37 -1.22
C LEU A 48 4.95 -12.87 -0.07
N VAL A 49 5.45 -12.75 1.16
CA VAL A 49 4.66 -13.02 2.37
C VAL A 49 4.43 -11.69 3.07
N ALA A 50 3.16 -11.30 3.22
CA ALA A 50 2.76 -10.01 3.75
C ALA A 50 2.25 -10.15 5.17
N LEU A 51 2.86 -9.42 6.10
CA LEU A 51 2.53 -9.37 7.52
C LEU A 51 1.95 -7.99 7.84
N SER A 52 0.71 -7.97 8.37
CA SER A 52 0.13 -6.73 8.84
C SER A 52 0.86 -6.19 10.07
N ASP A 53 1.06 -4.87 10.14
CA ASP A 53 1.57 -4.13 11.31
C ASP A 53 0.53 -4.04 12.46
N GLY A 54 -0.34 -5.05 12.58
CA GLY A 54 -1.45 -5.04 13.54
C GLY A 54 -2.73 -4.36 13.04
N ALA A 55 -3.74 -4.31 13.94
CA ALA A 55 -5.02 -3.64 13.67
C ALA A 55 -4.95 -2.10 13.81
N GLY A 56 -3.85 -1.61 14.35
CA GLY A 56 -3.42 -0.22 14.34
C GLY A 56 -1.90 -0.19 14.48
N HIS A 57 -1.24 0.72 13.77
CA HIS A 57 0.20 0.94 13.88
C HIS A 57 0.64 1.11 15.33
N GLY A 58 1.87 0.68 15.65
CA GLY A 58 2.43 0.88 17.00
C GLY A 58 2.22 -0.28 17.98
N GLN A 59 1.86 -1.47 17.51
CA GLN A 59 1.60 -2.63 18.38
C GLN A 59 2.89 -3.38 18.76
N LEU A 60 3.17 -3.46 20.06
CA LEU A 60 4.38 -4.10 20.58
C LEU A 60 4.44 -5.61 20.30
N GLU A 61 3.29 -6.28 20.29
CA GLU A 61 3.21 -7.72 19.99
C GLU A 61 3.63 -8.01 18.55
N THR A 62 3.25 -7.15 17.60
CA THR A 62 3.66 -7.27 16.19
C THR A 62 5.14 -6.96 16.01
N ARG A 63 5.66 -5.96 16.72
CA ARG A 63 7.11 -5.69 16.79
C ARG A 63 7.88 -6.90 17.32
N ASP A 64 7.46 -7.45 18.47
CA ASP A 64 8.15 -8.56 19.13
C ASP A 64 8.10 -9.83 18.27
N PHE A 65 6.98 -10.07 17.59
CA PHE A 65 6.85 -11.15 16.61
C PHE A 65 7.77 -10.96 15.40
N PHE A 66 7.82 -9.76 14.82
CA PHE A 66 8.74 -9.43 13.73
C PHE A 66 10.19 -9.69 14.14
N ILE A 67 10.60 -9.25 15.34
CA ILE A 67 11.95 -9.47 15.87
C ILE A 67 12.24 -10.97 16.03
N GLY A 68 11.28 -11.74 16.56
CA GLY A 68 11.38 -13.19 16.66
C GLY A 68 11.58 -13.87 15.30
N LEU A 69 10.79 -13.46 14.30
CA LEU A 69 10.86 -13.99 12.94
C LEU A 69 12.22 -13.73 12.28
N ILE A 70 12.76 -12.50 12.35
CA ILE A 70 14.05 -12.18 11.70
C ILE A 70 15.25 -12.81 12.41
N ARG A 71 15.11 -13.15 13.69
CA ARG A 71 16.16 -13.84 14.49
C ARG A 71 16.18 -15.34 14.25
N ASP A 72 15.11 -15.92 13.69
CA ASP A 72 15.12 -17.32 13.27
C ASP A 72 16.20 -17.53 12.20
N ARG A 73 17.07 -18.52 12.39
CA ARG A 73 18.22 -18.78 11.53
C ARG A 73 17.82 -19.10 10.08
N ARG A 74 16.59 -19.58 9.86
CA ARG A 74 16.04 -19.88 8.53
C ARG A 74 15.67 -18.62 7.76
N PHE A 75 15.36 -17.51 8.43
CA PHE A 75 14.94 -16.27 7.78
C PHE A 75 16.00 -15.69 6.82
N PRO A 76 17.27 -15.44 7.22
CA PRO A 76 18.30 -14.95 6.31
C PRO A 76 18.71 -15.99 5.25
N GLN A 77 18.35 -17.26 5.40
CA GLN A 77 18.58 -18.29 4.38
C GLN A 77 17.49 -18.28 3.31
N THR A 78 16.26 -17.88 3.66
CA THR A 78 15.07 -18.05 2.83
C THR A 78 14.57 -16.74 2.23
N VAL A 79 14.57 -15.66 3.02
CA VAL A 79 13.84 -14.42 2.69
C VAL A 79 14.79 -13.31 2.27
N ARG A 80 15.72 -12.92 3.15
CA ARG A 80 16.76 -11.88 2.95
C ARG A 80 16.28 -10.46 2.64
N ASN A 81 15.03 -10.23 2.26
CA ASN A 81 14.51 -8.90 1.98
C ASN A 81 13.29 -8.60 2.85
N ILE A 82 13.24 -7.38 3.37
CA ILE A 82 12.09 -6.84 4.08
C ILE A 82 11.70 -5.55 3.38
N VAL A 83 10.44 -5.41 2.99
CA VAL A 83 9.89 -4.16 2.45
C VAL A 83 9.00 -3.55 3.52
N ILE A 84 9.27 -2.30 3.88
CA ILE A 84 8.56 -1.62 4.98
C ILE A 84 7.73 -0.44 4.47
N GLU A 85 6.57 -0.25 5.09
CA GLU A 85 5.72 0.92 4.88
C GLU A 85 6.35 2.21 5.41
N PHE A 86 7.02 2.14 6.56
CA PHE A 86 7.48 3.29 7.36
C PHE A 86 8.86 3.82 6.93
N GLY A 87 9.15 3.80 5.63
CA GLY A 87 10.48 4.08 5.11
C GLY A 87 10.48 4.91 3.83
N ASN A 88 10.95 6.16 3.86
CA ASN A 88 11.07 7.04 2.70
C ASN A 88 12.21 6.60 1.77
N ALA A 89 11.84 6.18 0.56
CA ALA A 89 12.76 5.66 -0.47
C ALA A 89 13.89 6.61 -0.88
N ARG A 90 13.77 7.93 -0.62
CA ARG A 90 14.85 8.90 -0.78
C ARG A 90 16.10 8.51 0.02
N TYR A 91 15.92 7.83 1.15
CA TYR A 91 16.99 7.46 2.08
C TYR A 91 17.43 6.00 1.94
N GLN A 92 17.14 5.34 0.81
CA GLN A 92 17.49 3.93 0.61
C GLN A 92 18.99 3.67 0.79
N SER A 93 19.87 4.57 0.31
CA SER A 93 21.31 4.42 0.51
C SER A 93 21.74 4.53 1.98
N VAL A 94 21.07 5.38 2.76
CA VAL A 94 21.33 5.51 4.21
C VAL A 94 20.93 4.21 4.91
N MET A 95 19.77 3.66 4.55
CA MET A 95 19.29 2.39 5.10
C MET A 95 20.23 1.24 4.75
N ASP A 96 20.63 1.12 3.48
CA ASP A 96 21.53 0.05 3.02
C ASP A 96 22.87 0.09 3.79
N ARG A 97 23.47 1.27 3.98
CA ARG A 97 24.69 1.44 4.81
C ARG A 97 24.44 1.10 6.29
N TYR A 98 23.31 1.52 6.83
CA TYR A 98 22.99 1.25 8.24
C TYR A 98 22.85 -0.25 8.51
N VAL A 99 22.10 -0.99 7.68
CA VAL A 99 21.88 -2.42 7.90
C VAL A 99 23.09 -3.27 7.49
N SER A 100 23.99 -2.76 6.64
CA SER A 100 25.27 -3.40 6.30
C SER A 100 26.30 -3.37 7.44
N GLY A 101 26.10 -2.48 8.43
CA GLY A 101 26.96 -2.31 9.59
C GLY A 101 27.86 -1.07 9.55
N GLU A 102 27.76 -0.22 8.53
CA GLU A 102 28.52 1.03 8.44
C GLU A 102 28.09 2.05 9.50
N ALA A 103 28.94 3.02 9.81
CA ALA A 103 28.61 4.10 10.73
C ALA A 103 27.59 5.06 10.09
N VAL A 104 26.40 5.15 10.68
CA VAL A 104 25.35 6.11 10.31
C VAL A 104 24.85 6.71 11.63
N THR A 105 24.83 8.04 11.73
CA THR A 105 24.37 8.70 12.96
C THR A 105 22.85 8.56 13.08
N ARG A 106 22.32 8.63 14.30
CA ARG A 106 20.87 8.65 14.50
C ARG A 106 20.21 9.85 13.81
N GLU A 107 20.90 10.99 13.77
CA GLU A 107 20.41 12.20 13.09
C GLU A 107 20.24 12.01 11.59
N GLU A 108 21.17 11.30 10.94
CA GLU A 108 21.03 10.95 9.53
C GLU A 108 19.96 9.86 9.33
N LEU A 109 19.96 8.83 10.18
CA LEU A 109 19.10 7.66 10.02
C LEU A 109 17.61 8.01 10.19
N ARG A 110 17.27 8.87 11.15
CA ARG A 110 15.87 9.19 11.49
C ARG A 110 15.08 9.76 10.32
N HIS A 111 15.74 10.42 9.38
CA HIS A 111 15.10 10.89 8.15
C HIS A 111 14.43 9.74 7.37
N ALA A 112 14.93 8.51 7.45
CA ALA A 112 14.33 7.36 6.76
C ALA A 112 12.89 7.08 7.21
N TRP A 113 12.53 7.27 8.49
CA TRP A 113 11.17 6.99 9.00
C TRP A 113 10.40 8.25 9.43
N GLU A 114 11.08 9.34 9.80
CA GLU A 114 10.43 10.61 10.17
C GLU A 114 10.02 11.45 8.96
N ASP A 115 10.69 11.28 7.80
CA ASP A 115 10.39 12.05 6.60
C ASP A 115 9.56 11.26 5.59
N THR A 116 8.67 10.37 6.02
CA THR A 116 7.70 9.73 5.10
C THR A 116 6.62 10.71 4.64
N THR A 117 5.78 10.29 3.69
CA THR A 117 4.58 11.03 3.26
C THR A 117 3.49 11.06 4.33
N GLN A 118 3.59 10.24 5.38
CA GLN A 118 2.63 10.21 6.48
C GLN A 118 2.92 11.30 7.52
N VAL A 119 1.99 12.22 7.68
CA VAL A 119 2.11 13.38 8.59
C VAL A 119 1.50 13.13 9.99
N THR A 120 1.13 11.89 10.29
CA THR A 120 0.54 11.53 11.59
C THR A 120 1.58 11.52 12.71
N GLY A 121 2.87 11.38 12.39
CA GLY A 121 3.94 11.19 13.37
C GLY A 121 4.01 9.77 13.93
N VAL A 122 3.20 8.84 13.41
CA VAL A 122 3.12 7.47 13.92
C VAL A 122 4.46 6.73 13.81
N TRP A 123 5.23 6.98 12.76
CA TRP A 123 6.53 6.33 12.55
C TRP A 123 7.61 6.79 13.52
N SER A 124 7.36 7.86 14.27
CA SER A 124 8.27 8.29 15.35
C SER A 124 8.13 7.44 16.61
N LEU A 125 7.20 6.48 16.68
CA LEU A 125 7.14 5.53 17.78
C LEU A 125 8.46 4.74 17.91
N PRO A 126 9.01 4.55 19.12
CA PRO A 126 10.30 3.88 19.35
C PRO A 126 10.45 2.51 18.68
N MET A 127 9.35 1.77 18.51
CA MET A 127 9.35 0.44 17.94
C MET A 127 9.93 0.37 16.53
N TYR A 128 9.69 1.39 15.68
CA TYR A 128 10.15 1.36 14.29
C TYR A 128 11.67 1.51 14.20
N GLU A 129 12.25 2.42 14.99
CA GLU A 129 13.71 2.54 15.12
C GLU A 129 14.30 1.26 15.72
N HIS A 130 13.64 0.68 16.73
CA HIS A 130 14.07 -0.57 17.34
C HIS A 130 14.07 -1.75 16.36
N MET A 131 13.03 -1.90 15.52
CA MET A 131 12.98 -2.94 14.48
C MET A 131 14.17 -2.84 13.51
N LEU A 132 14.53 -1.63 13.08
CA LEU A 132 15.69 -1.40 12.20
C LEU A 132 17.00 -1.76 12.90
N ALA A 133 17.14 -1.40 14.18
CA ALA A 133 18.31 -1.77 14.99
C ALA A 133 18.46 -3.29 15.15
N GLU A 134 17.34 -4.01 15.27
CA GLU A 134 17.33 -5.47 15.35
C GLU A 134 17.74 -6.13 14.04
N VAL A 135 17.31 -5.60 12.89
CA VAL A 135 17.82 -6.06 11.58
C VAL A 135 19.34 -5.87 11.49
N ARG A 136 19.85 -4.70 11.90
CA ARG A 136 21.30 -4.45 11.93
C ARG A 136 22.03 -5.41 12.88
N ALA A 137 21.44 -5.74 14.03
CA ALA A 137 22.01 -6.70 14.98
C ALA A 137 22.06 -8.11 14.40
N VAL A 138 20.99 -8.57 13.74
CA VAL A 138 20.94 -9.87 13.04
C VAL A 138 21.96 -9.94 11.91
N ASN A 139 22.19 -8.84 11.18
CA ASN A 139 23.16 -8.79 10.10
C ASN A 139 24.63 -8.82 10.54
N ARG A 140 24.93 -8.36 11.77
CA ARG A 140 26.30 -8.21 12.26
C ARG A 140 27.14 -9.50 12.18
N PRO A 141 26.66 -10.68 12.63
CA PRO A 141 27.42 -11.92 12.51
C PRO A 141 27.32 -12.57 11.12
N LEU A 142 26.48 -12.08 10.20
CA LEU A 142 26.21 -12.73 8.92
C LEU A 142 27.21 -12.33 7.83
N PRO A 143 27.61 -13.28 6.96
CA PRO A 143 28.36 -12.95 5.76
C PRO A 143 27.51 -12.08 4.82
N PRO A 144 28.11 -11.22 3.98
CA PRO A 144 27.36 -10.29 3.12
C PRO A 144 26.22 -10.92 2.30
N ALA A 145 26.41 -12.15 1.81
CA ALA A 145 25.42 -12.87 1.00
C ALA A 145 24.14 -13.29 1.76
N LEU A 146 24.16 -13.31 3.09
CA LEU A 146 23.04 -13.69 3.96
C LEU A 146 22.44 -12.50 4.72
N ARG A 147 23.02 -11.30 4.59
CA ARG A 147 22.50 -10.12 5.28
C ARG A 147 21.13 -9.75 4.75
N ILE A 148 20.25 -9.41 5.67
CA ILE A 148 18.91 -8.92 5.41
C ILE A 148 19.02 -7.49 4.86
N ARG A 149 18.39 -7.24 3.71
CA ARG A 149 18.21 -5.90 3.15
C ARG A 149 16.84 -5.36 3.56
N VAL A 150 16.79 -4.07 3.89
CA VAL A 150 15.55 -3.35 4.19
C VAL A 150 15.27 -2.38 3.04
N LEU A 151 14.13 -2.56 2.38
CA LEU A 151 13.64 -1.73 1.29
C LEU A 151 12.61 -0.75 1.81
N LEU A 152 12.89 0.53 1.58
CA LEU A 152 12.05 1.65 1.97
C LEU A 152 10.92 1.82 0.95
N GLY A 153 9.70 1.48 1.35
CA GLY A 153 8.56 1.46 0.44
C GLY A 153 7.96 2.83 0.17
N ASP A 154 7.96 3.73 1.15
CA ASP A 154 7.27 5.02 1.08
C ASP A 154 7.88 5.88 -0.02
N PRO A 155 7.08 6.61 -0.82
CA PRO A 155 7.63 7.31 -1.95
C PRO A 155 8.62 8.41 -1.56
N PRO A 156 9.59 8.73 -2.44
CA PRO A 156 10.70 9.61 -2.12
C PRO A 156 10.23 11.06 -1.94
N ILE A 157 10.24 11.58 -0.71
CA ILE A 157 9.85 12.98 -0.40
C ILE A 157 11.02 13.75 0.21
N ASP A 158 11.11 15.04 -0.13
CA ASP A 158 12.00 15.99 0.53
C ASP A 158 11.16 17.13 1.13
N TRP A 159 10.84 16.99 2.42
CA TRP A 159 10.00 17.94 3.15
C TRP A 159 10.58 19.36 3.21
N SER A 160 11.89 19.56 3.00
CA SER A 160 12.48 20.89 2.93
C SER A 160 12.03 21.68 1.70
N THR A 161 11.61 20.97 0.65
CA THR A 161 11.13 21.55 -0.60
C THR A 161 9.60 21.70 -0.65
N VAL A 162 8.88 21.01 0.24
CA VAL A 162 7.42 21.07 0.33
C VAL A 162 7.04 22.31 1.12
N THR A 163 6.47 23.32 0.47
CA THR A 163 6.11 24.59 1.13
C THR A 163 4.61 24.90 1.04
N SER A 164 3.89 24.14 0.22
CA SER A 164 2.46 24.28 -0.01
C SER A 164 1.76 22.91 -0.05
N PRO A 165 0.43 22.86 0.20
CA PRO A 165 -0.39 21.64 0.14
C PRO A 165 -0.30 20.85 -1.18
N ALA A 166 0.25 21.46 -2.22
CA ALA A 166 0.35 20.87 -3.55
C ALA A 166 1.70 20.29 -3.92
N ASP A 167 2.72 20.62 -3.14
CA ASP A 167 4.02 19.97 -3.25
C ASP A 167 3.94 18.50 -2.77
N GLU A 168 2.93 18.18 -1.95
CA GLU A 168 2.66 16.86 -1.37
C GLU A 168 1.61 16.11 -2.22
N ASP A 169 2.05 15.53 -3.34
CA ASP A 169 1.22 14.71 -4.25
C ASP A 169 1.29 13.19 -3.91
N MET A 170 1.82 12.84 -2.75
CA MET A 170 2.46 11.53 -2.61
C MET A 170 1.60 10.40 -2.03
N ASN A 171 0.47 10.74 -1.40
CA ASN A 171 -0.44 9.72 -0.85
C ASN A 171 -1.25 9.01 -1.95
N ASP A 172 -1.50 9.65 -3.10
CA ASP A 172 -2.36 9.13 -4.18
C ASP A 172 -1.75 7.97 -4.97
N TRP A 173 -0.43 7.83 -4.90
CA TRP A 173 0.31 6.78 -5.58
C TRP A 173 1.25 6.05 -4.61
N ARG A 174 0.99 6.16 -3.30
CA ARG A 174 1.76 5.52 -2.24
C ARG A 174 1.83 4.00 -2.44
N ASP A 175 0.66 3.38 -2.59
CA ASP A 175 0.53 1.94 -2.90
C ASP A 175 1.13 1.55 -4.24
N ALA A 176 1.02 2.42 -5.25
CA ALA A 176 1.65 2.19 -6.55
C ALA A 176 3.18 2.23 -6.46
N HIS A 177 3.74 3.10 -5.61
CA HIS A 177 5.17 3.14 -5.33
C HIS A 177 5.62 1.90 -4.55
N PHE A 178 4.88 1.49 -3.51
CA PHE A 178 5.14 0.24 -2.81
C PHE A 178 5.23 -0.94 -3.79
N ALA A 179 4.23 -1.08 -4.67
CA ALA A 179 4.21 -2.12 -5.68
C ALA A 179 5.37 -2.00 -6.68
N HIS A 180 5.76 -0.78 -7.08
CA HIS A 180 6.92 -0.53 -7.92
C HIS A 180 8.24 -0.97 -7.27
N VAL A 181 8.45 -0.66 -5.98
CA VAL A 181 9.65 -1.08 -5.23
C VAL A 181 9.70 -2.61 -5.18
N ILE A 182 8.59 -3.27 -4.82
CA ILE A 182 8.52 -4.73 -4.75
C ILE A 182 8.78 -5.37 -6.11
N GLU A 183 8.16 -4.85 -7.17
CA GLU A 183 8.39 -5.36 -8.52
C GLU A 183 9.87 -5.25 -8.93
N ARG A 184 10.46 -4.06 -8.79
CA ARG A 184 11.82 -3.79 -9.24
C ARG A 184 12.88 -4.54 -8.43
N GLU A 185 12.74 -4.53 -7.12
CA GLU A 185 13.78 -5.03 -6.20
C GLU A 185 13.60 -6.51 -5.86
N ILE A 186 12.37 -7.04 -5.93
CA ILE A 186 12.06 -8.42 -5.53
C ILE A 186 11.68 -9.27 -6.75
N MET A 187 10.59 -8.92 -7.43
CA MET A 187 10.03 -9.78 -8.47
C MET A 187 10.94 -9.89 -9.70
N ASN A 188 11.46 -8.76 -10.19
CA ASN A 188 12.39 -8.72 -11.33
C ASN A 188 13.75 -9.36 -11.01
N ARG A 189 14.04 -9.57 -9.72
CA ARG A 189 15.27 -10.23 -9.24
C ARG A 189 15.03 -11.66 -8.78
N THR A 190 13.82 -12.19 -8.95
CA THR A 190 13.42 -13.53 -8.50
C THR A 190 13.77 -13.80 -7.03
N ALA A 191 13.55 -12.80 -6.17
CA ALA A 191 13.85 -12.87 -4.76
C ALA A 191 12.58 -13.11 -3.92
N ASN A 192 12.78 -13.45 -2.65
CA ASN A 192 11.71 -13.50 -1.64
C ASN A 192 11.72 -12.21 -0.81
N ALA A 193 10.56 -11.80 -0.31
CA ALA A 193 10.45 -10.67 0.62
C ALA A 193 9.33 -10.85 1.65
N LEU A 194 9.64 -10.46 2.88
CA LEU A 194 8.63 -10.15 3.89
C LEU A 194 8.14 -8.72 3.65
N LEU A 195 6.83 -8.54 3.46
CA LEU A 195 6.21 -7.22 3.37
C LEU A 195 5.64 -6.86 4.75
N PHE A 196 6.03 -5.73 5.31
CA PHE A 196 5.54 -5.24 6.60
C PHE A 196 4.79 -3.92 6.43
N PHE A 197 3.46 -3.98 6.46
CA PHE A 197 2.57 -2.88 6.11
C PHE A 197 1.30 -2.88 6.99
N GLY A 198 0.65 -1.73 7.13
CA GLY A 198 -0.66 -1.61 7.74
C GLY A 198 -1.70 -2.44 6.97
N GLY A 199 -2.68 -2.97 7.70
CA GLY A 199 -3.70 -3.88 7.13
C GLY A 199 -4.49 -3.30 5.95
N ALA A 200 -4.67 -1.98 5.90
CA ALA A 200 -5.36 -1.30 4.79
C ALA A 200 -4.62 -1.41 3.44
N HIS A 201 -3.31 -1.70 3.45
CA HIS A 201 -2.53 -1.98 2.25
C HIS A 201 -2.64 -3.45 1.82
N LEU A 202 -2.95 -4.37 2.76
CA LEU A 202 -2.77 -5.81 2.58
C LEU A 202 -4.07 -6.61 2.41
N GLY A 203 -5.22 -6.10 2.85
CA GLY A 203 -6.51 -6.80 2.71
C GLY A 203 -7.05 -6.79 1.28
N ARG A 204 -7.38 -7.96 0.72
CA ARG A 204 -7.94 -8.12 -0.64
C ARG A 204 -9.38 -7.64 -0.80
N LYS A 205 -10.05 -7.37 0.32
CA LYS A 205 -11.41 -6.82 0.42
C LYS A 205 -11.45 -5.48 1.12
N VAL A 206 -10.30 -4.82 1.26
CA VAL A 206 -10.26 -3.45 1.75
C VAL A 206 -11.07 -2.52 0.83
N ILE A 207 -11.82 -1.59 1.41
CA ILE A 207 -12.68 -0.65 0.67
C ILE A 207 -11.90 0.38 -0.15
N PHE A 208 -10.58 0.46 0.05
CA PHE A 208 -9.70 1.36 -0.69
C PHE A 208 -9.29 0.70 -2.02
N PRO A 209 -9.69 1.27 -3.17
CA PRO A 209 -9.29 0.72 -4.46
C PRO A 209 -7.80 0.89 -4.67
N ASN A 210 -7.17 -0.03 -5.40
CA ASN A 210 -5.75 0.02 -5.75
C ASN A 210 -4.80 0.05 -4.53
N SER A 211 -5.21 -0.51 -3.40
CA SER A 211 -4.28 -0.83 -2.32
C SER A 211 -3.17 -1.77 -2.82
N LEU A 212 -2.08 -1.87 -2.06
CA LEU A 212 -0.88 -2.59 -2.42
C LEU A 212 -1.19 -4.03 -2.82
N ILE A 213 -2.00 -4.75 -2.04
CA ILE A 213 -2.33 -6.14 -2.37
C ILE A 213 -3.10 -6.26 -3.68
N HIS A 214 -4.04 -5.33 -3.97
CA HIS A 214 -4.77 -5.36 -5.24
C HIS A 214 -3.80 -5.20 -6.42
N LEU A 215 -2.83 -4.30 -6.29
CA LEU A 215 -1.80 -4.08 -7.32
C LEU A 215 -0.86 -5.29 -7.45
N LEU A 216 -0.46 -5.91 -6.35
CA LEU A 216 0.40 -7.10 -6.38
C LEU A 216 -0.33 -8.31 -6.95
N ASP A 217 -1.59 -8.55 -6.57
CA ASP A 217 -2.36 -9.68 -7.07
C ASP A 217 -2.71 -9.51 -8.56
N ALA A 218 -2.94 -8.28 -9.01
CA ALA A 218 -3.12 -7.99 -10.44
C ALA A 218 -1.83 -8.19 -11.25
N ARG A 219 -0.68 -7.71 -10.74
CA ARG A 219 0.62 -7.81 -11.44
C ARG A 219 1.23 -9.21 -11.35
N PHE A 220 1.05 -9.90 -10.23
CA PHE A 220 1.69 -11.16 -9.88
C PHE A 220 0.66 -12.17 -9.28
N PRO A 221 -0.31 -12.65 -10.07
CA PRO A 221 -1.35 -13.55 -9.57
C PRO A 221 -0.77 -14.79 -8.87
N GLY A 222 -1.28 -15.10 -7.68
CA GLY A 222 -0.87 -16.28 -6.90
C GLY A 222 0.54 -16.20 -6.30
N ARG A 223 1.17 -15.02 -6.25
CA ARG A 223 2.51 -14.84 -5.68
C ARG A 223 2.53 -14.28 -4.26
N THR A 224 1.38 -13.90 -3.72
CA THR A 224 1.23 -13.26 -2.41
C THR A 224 0.60 -14.23 -1.39
N PHE A 225 1.05 -14.12 -0.15
CA PHE A 225 0.46 -14.82 1.00
C PHE A 225 0.28 -13.84 2.15
N VAL A 226 -0.97 -13.56 2.54
CA VAL A 226 -1.33 -12.44 3.42
C VAL A 226 -1.68 -12.95 4.81
N LEU A 227 -0.96 -12.44 5.81
CA LEU A 227 -1.20 -12.68 7.23
C LEU A 227 -1.64 -11.40 7.91
N ALA A 228 -2.75 -11.47 8.64
CA ALA A 228 -3.25 -10.36 9.42
C ALA A 228 -3.30 -10.69 10.92
N ALA A 229 -2.64 -9.87 11.73
CA ALA A 229 -2.64 -9.97 13.18
C ALA A 229 -3.98 -9.49 13.76
N LEU A 230 -4.57 -10.33 14.62
CA LEU A 230 -5.77 -9.98 15.38
C LEU A 230 -5.44 -9.03 16.52
N ASP A 231 -6.37 -8.12 16.74
CA ASP A 231 -6.46 -7.34 17.96
C ASP A 231 -7.65 -7.85 18.78
N ALA A 232 -7.35 -8.50 19.90
CA ALA A 232 -8.36 -9.06 20.78
C ALA A 232 -9.31 -8.00 21.37
N GLY A 233 -8.90 -6.73 21.41
CA GLY A 233 -9.74 -5.61 21.83
C GLY A 233 -10.71 -5.11 20.75
N ARG A 234 -10.50 -5.50 19.48
CA ARG A 234 -11.36 -5.15 18.33
C ARG A 234 -12.15 -6.34 17.77
N THR A 235 -11.78 -7.54 18.16
CA THR A 235 -12.41 -8.80 17.72
C THR A 235 -13.64 -9.10 18.57
N ASP A 236 -14.74 -9.57 17.95
CA ASP A 236 -15.95 -9.98 18.64
C ASP A 236 -15.64 -11.02 19.74
N SER A 237 -16.21 -10.82 20.92
CA SER A 237 -16.01 -11.68 22.09
C SER A 237 -16.31 -13.16 21.86
N ARG A 238 -17.23 -13.50 20.95
CA ARG A 238 -17.57 -14.88 20.58
C ARG A 238 -16.39 -15.55 19.88
N ILE A 239 -15.66 -14.81 19.05
CA ILE A 239 -14.48 -15.29 18.36
C ILE A 239 -13.33 -15.40 19.35
N THR A 240 -13.03 -14.34 20.12
CA THR A 240 -11.91 -14.37 21.06
C THR A 240 -12.04 -15.52 22.06
N LYS A 241 -13.27 -15.83 22.53
CA LYS A 241 -13.55 -17.04 23.35
C LYS A 241 -13.20 -18.35 22.65
N ARG A 242 -13.47 -18.51 21.35
CA ARG A 242 -13.11 -19.73 20.61
C ARG A 242 -11.60 -19.85 20.36
N LEU A 243 -10.88 -18.73 20.36
CA LEU A 243 -9.42 -18.68 20.22
C LEU A 243 -8.68 -18.83 21.56
N GLN A 244 -9.39 -18.83 22.69
CA GLN A 244 -8.79 -18.98 24.01
C GLN A 244 -8.07 -20.33 24.16
N GLY A 245 -6.92 -20.30 24.84
CA GLY A 245 -6.13 -21.49 25.14
C GLY A 245 -5.13 -21.90 24.05
N TRP A 246 -5.07 -21.19 22.93
CA TRP A 246 -4.02 -21.41 21.93
C TRP A 246 -2.67 -20.92 22.45
N THR A 247 -1.62 -21.67 22.13
CA THR A 247 -0.24 -21.23 22.38
C THR A 247 0.13 -20.16 21.35
N VAL A 248 0.49 -18.97 21.84
CA VAL A 248 0.92 -17.84 20.99
C VAL A 248 2.45 -17.80 20.86
N PRO A 249 3.02 -17.32 19.74
CA PRO A 249 2.33 -16.81 18.55
C PRO A 249 1.77 -17.94 17.66
N ALA A 250 0.48 -17.87 17.34
CA ALA A 250 -0.21 -18.86 16.51
C ALA A 250 -0.67 -18.26 15.19
N GLY A 251 -0.60 -19.05 14.12
CA GLY A 251 -1.20 -18.74 12.83
C GLY A 251 -2.24 -19.78 12.42
N VAL A 252 -3.32 -19.32 11.79
CA VAL A 252 -4.40 -20.18 11.27
C VAL A 252 -4.71 -19.82 9.83
N SER A 253 -4.54 -20.78 8.93
CA SER A 253 -5.09 -20.70 7.58
C SER A 253 -6.61 -20.70 7.64
N VAL A 254 -7.24 -19.70 7.02
CA VAL A 254 -8.67 -19.45 7.20
C VAL A 254 -9.57 -20.15 6.18
N ARG A 255 -9.04 -20.48 5.00
CA ARG A 255 -9.81 -21.03 3.89
C ARG A 255 -10.53 -22.33 4.26
N GLY A 256 -11.84 -22.38 4.03
CA GLY A 256 -12.70 -23.54 4.29
C GLY A 256 -13.01 -23.77 5.77
N THR A 257 -12.65 -22.85 6.67
CA THR A 257 -12.88 -22.95 8.12
C THR A 257 -14.05 -22.08 8.57
N TRP A 258 -14.55 -22.32 9.79
CA TRP A 258 -15.55 -21.42 10.40
C TRP A 258 -15.02 -19.98 10.52
N LEU A 259 -13.73 -19.80 10.77
CA LEU A 259 -13.10 -18.47 10.91
C LEU A 259 -13.04 -17.76 9.56
N GLY A 260 -12.78 -18.50 8.48
CA GLY A 260 -12.78 -17.98 7.12
C GLY A 260 -14.13 -17.43 6.66
N LYS A 261 -15.23 -18.05 7.10
CA LYS A 261 -16.60 -17.65 6.74
C LYS A 261 -17.16 -16.50 7.57
N MET A 262 -16.44 -16.06 8.60
CA MET A 262 -16.88 -14.92 9.41
C MET A 262 -16.83 -13.63 8.63
N ASP A 263 -17.63 -12.65 9.04
CA ASP A 263 -17.49 -11.29 8.53
C ASP A 263 -16.13 -10.72 8.98
N VAL A 264 -15.40 -10.11 8.05
CA VAL A 264 -14.12 -9.42 8.35
C VAL A 264 -14.26 -8.35 9.43
N GLN A 265 -15.43 -7.73 9.55
CA GLN A 265 -15.73 -6.74 10.58
C GLN A 265 -15.80 -7.38 11.98
N ASP A 266 -16.25 -8.63 12.08
CA ASP A 266 -16.32 -9.34 13.37
C ASP A 266 -14.92 -9.65 13.93
N ILE A 267 -13.89 -9.75 13.07
CA ILE A 267 -12.48 -9.90 13.49
C ILE A 267 -11.73 -8.57 13.60
N GLY A 268 -12.44 -7.44 13.53
CA GLY A 268 -11.89 -6.10 13.73
C GLY A 268 -11.24 -5.47 12.50
N PHE A 269 -11.44 -6.02 11.29
CA PHE A 269 -10.90 -5.45 10.05
C PHE A 269 -11.83 -4.36 9.50
N GLY A 270 -11.85 -3.23 10.22
CA GLY A 270 -12.79 -2.12 10.01
C GLY A 270 -12.84 -1.53 8.59
N PHE A 271 -11.76 -1.68 7.81
CA PHE A 271 -11.66 -1.18 6.44
C PHE A 271 -11.96 -2.23 5.37
N SER A 272 -12.29 -3.48 5.72
CA SER A 272 -12.59 -4.55 4.77
C SER A 272 -14.09 -4.86 4.70
N ARG A 273 -14.55 -5.58 3.67
CA ARG A 273 -15.95 -6.07 3.59
C ARG A 273 -16.01 -7.52 3.14
N GLY A 274 -17.06 -8.24 3.52
CA GLY A 274 -17.24 -9.65 3.15
C GLY A 274 -16.60 -10.59 4.16
N VAL A 275 -16.13 -11.74 3.71
CA VAL A 275 -15.66 -12.81 4.60
C VAL A 275 -14.14 -12.89 4.70
N VAL A 276 -13.65 -13.39 5.84
CA VAL A 276 -12.21 -13.41 6.18
C VAL A 276 -11.37 -14.16 5.13
N GLU A 277 -11.83 -15.31 4.64
CA GLU A 277 -11.07 -16.14 3.69
C GLU A 277 -10.91 -15.52 2.30
N ASP A 278 -11.72 -14.52 2.00
CA ASP A 278 -11.61 -13.74 0.77
C ASP A 278 -10.68 -12.53 0.93
N ASP A 279 -10.37 -12.12 2.17
CA ASP A 279 -9.56 -10.94 2.48
C ASP A 279 -8.09 -11.31 2.74
N VAL A 280 -7.85 -12.36 3.54
CA VAL A 280 -6.52 -12.80 4.00
C VAL A 280 -6.36 -14.31 3.94
N ASP A 281 -5.12 -14.79 3.87
CA ASP A 281 -4.82 -16.23 3.84
C ASP A 281 -4.69 -16.82 5.25
N VAL A 282 -4.21 -16.01 6.20
CA VAL A 282 -3.93 -16.40 7.58
C VAL A 282 -4.35 -15.31 8.54
N VAL A 283 -4.92 -15.75 9.65
CA VAL A 283 -5.14 -14.93 10.84
C VAL A 283 -4.07 -15.28 11.88
N LEU A 284 -3.39 -14.26 12.41
CA LEU A 284 -2.34 -14.38 13.42
C LEU A 284 -2.85 -13.97 14.80
N LEU A 285 -2.63 -14.83 15.78
CA LEU A 285 -2.87 -14.55 17.19
C LEU A 285 -1.51 -14.39 17.89
N LEU A 286 -1.15 -13.14 18.19
CA LEU A 286 0.12 -12.82 18.86
C LEU A 286 -0.04 -12.72 20.39
N SER A 287 -1.25 -12.41 20.86
CA SER A 287 -1.61 -12.33 22.28
C SER A 287 -3.09 -12.64 22.46
N SER A 288 -3.46 -13.21 23.61
CA SER A 288 -4.87 -13.39 24.01
C SER A 288 -5.49 -12.13 24.63
N ALA A 289 -4.67 -11.12 24.94
CA ALA A 289 -5.09 -9.82 25.44
C ALA A 289 -5.01 -8.76 24.33
N PRO A 290 -5.73 -7.62 24.47
CA PRO A 290 -5.55 -6.49 23.57
C PRO A 290 -4.06 -6.09 23.47
N PRO A 291 -3.58 -5.74 22.27
CA PRO A 291 -2.18 -5.44 22.05
C PRO A 291 -1.78 -4.16 22.77
N ARG A 292 -0.56 -4.15 23.30
CA ARG A 292 0.02 -2.97 23.91
C ARG A 292 0.43 -1.98 22.83
N GLN A 293 0.16 -0.72 23.08
CA GLN A 293 0.61 0.37 22.22
C GLN A 293 1.98 0.85 22.69
N ASP A 294 2.86 1.10 21.74
CA ASP A 294 4.08 1.83 22.01
C ASP A 294 3.76 3.28 22.38
N GLU A 295 4.57 3.87 23.26
CA GLU A 295 4.33 5.23 23.73
C GLU A 295 4.97 6.25 22.78
N PRO A 296 4.22 7.28 22.34
CA PRO A 296 4.78 8.37 21.55
C PRO A 296 5.95 9.02 22.29
N PRO A 297 7.13 9.18 21.67
CA PRO A 297 8.22 9.84 22.34
C PRO A 297 7.92 11.35 22.41
N ALA A 298 8.57 12.03 23.36
CA ALA A 298 8.67 13.47 23.29
C ALA A 298 9.39 13.85 21.98
N LEU A 299 8.65 14.37 21.01
CA LEU A 299 9.25 14.83 19.77
C LEU A 299 10.24 15.95 20.10
N THR A 300 11.39 15.96 19.42
CA THR A 300 12.31 17.09 19.53
C THR A 300 11.58 18.37 19.14
N SER A 301 11.96 19.51 19.74
CA SER A 301 11.24 20.76 19.45
C SER A 301 11.30 21.13 17.96
N SER A 302 12.38 20.76 17.26
CA SER A 302 12.52 20.96 15.81
C SER A 302 11.59 20.05 15.01
N TYR A 303 11.60 18.74 15.25
CA TYR A 303 10.74 17.82 14.51
C TYR A 303 9.26 18.02 14.85
N GLY A 304 8.91 18.33 16.10
CA GLY A 304 7.55 18.66 16.48
C GLY A 304 6.99 19.89 15.73
N ARG A 305 7.80 20.95 15.57
CA ARG A 305 7.44 22.11 14.73
C ARG A 305 7.27 21.72 13.27
N GLU A 306 8.18 20.92 12.75
CA GLU A 306 8.14 20.46 11.38
C GLU A 306 6.91 19.59 11.10
N LEU A 307 6.59 18.63 11.97
CA LEU A 307 5.40 17.80 11.85
C LEU A 307 4.11 18.61 11.91
N ALA A 308 4.05 19.65 12.75
CA ALA A 308 2.91 20.57 12.80
C ALA A 308 2.74 21.33 11.48
N ARG A 309 3.84 21.79 10.88
CA ARG A 309 3.85 22.42 9.55
C ARG A 309 3.31 21.47 8.49
N ARG A 310 3.80 20.22 8.46
CA ARG A 310 3.35 19.17 7.51
C ARG A 310 1.87 18.88 7.65
N ARG A 311 1.35 18.75 8.88
CA ARG A 311 -0.09 18.57 9.13
C ARG A 311 -0.92 19.74 8.66
N ALA A 312 -0.45 20.98 8.86
CA ALA A 312 -1.14 22.16 8.36
C ALA A 312 -1.19 22.18 6.82
N LEU A 313 -0.11 21.78 6.15
CA LEU A 313 -0.10 21.60 4.70
C LEU A 313 -1.09 20.52 4.25
N HIS A 314 -1.05 19.35 4.90
CA HIS A 314 -1.96 18.25 4.60
C HIS A 314 -3.44 18.63 4.79
N GLN A 315 -3.79 19.34 5.86
CA GLN A 315 -5.15 19.82 6.12
C GLN A 315 -5.60 20.91 5.14
N ALA A 316 -4.67 21.75 4.69
CA ALA A 316 -4.93 22.73 3.63
C ALA A 316 -4.98 22.07 2.23
N THR A 317 -4.77 20.75 2.13
CA THR A 317 -4.86 20.00 0.87
C THR A 317 -6.30 19.58 0.62
N LEU A 318 -7.01 20.39 -0.14
CA LEU A 318 -8.36 20.15 -0.66
C LEU A 318 -8.36 19.14 -1.84
N PRO A 319 -9.54 18.64 -2.32
CA PRO A 319 -9.79 17.28 -2.81
C PRO A 319 -9.27 16.94 -4.23
N PHE A 320 -8.18 17.54 -4.69
CA PHE A 320 -7.60 17.29 -6.03
C PHE A 320 -6.96 15.92 -6.23
N ARG A 321 -7.23 15.01 -5.29
CA ARG A 321 -6.60 13.71 -5.17
C ARG A 321 -7.44 12.66 -5.89
N GLY A 322 -6.91 12.08 -6.96
CA GLY A 322 -7.69 11.11 -7.71
C GLY A 322 -7.16 10.81 -9.08
N ALA A 323 -6.24 9.83 -9.14
CA ALA A 323 -6.06 8.94 -10.27
C ALA A 323 -7.37 8.25 -10.75
N LYS A 324 -8.56 8.78 -10.46
CA LYS A 324 -9.88 8.42 -10.94
C LYS A 324 -10.24 9.09 -12.26
N ILE A 325 -9.58 10.20 -12.64
CA ILE A 325 -9.74 10.75 -13.99
C ILE A 325 -8.92 9.88 -14.95
N ARG A 326 -9.62 9.06 -15.75
CA ARG A 326 -9.03 8.12 -16.70
C ARG A 326 -9.22 8.58 -18.14
N PHE A 327 -8.37 8.04 -19.01
CA PHE A 327 -8.46 8.27 -20.46
C PHE A 327 -8.67 6.97 -21.23
N GLU A 328 -9.39 7.09 -22.35
CA GLU A 328 -9.56 5.99 -23.30
C GLU A 328 -8.24 5.62 -23.98
N GLU A 329 -8.13 4.37 -24.43
CA GLU A 329 -6.92 3.84 -25.05
C GLU A 329 -6.56 4.56 -26.36
N SER A 330 -5.28 4.90 -26.50
CA SER A 330 -4.65 5.56 -27.65
C SER A 330 -5.28 6.89 -28.07
N ARG A 331 -6.07 7.52 -27.19
CA ARG A 331 -6.73 8.80 -27.48
C ARG A 331 -6.75 9.75 -26.29
N ALA A 332 -6.83 11.04 -26.60
CA ALA A 332 -7.11 12.10 -25.64
C ALA A 332 -8.63 12.26 -25.53
N ALA A 333 -9.25 11.35 -24.78
CA ALA A 333 -10.66 11.40 -24.44
C ALA A 333 -10.84 10.78 -23.04
N PHE A 334 -11.77 11.32 -22.26
CA PHE A 334 -12.06 10.81 -20.93
C PHE A 334 -12.74 9.44 -21.01
N ALA A 335 -12.41 8.55 -20.08
CA ALA A 335 -13.17 7.33 -19.89
C ALA A 335 -14.59 7.64 -19.38
N THR A 336 -15.51 6.70 -19.55
CA THR A 336 -16.93 6.86 -19.20
C THR A 336 -17.20 7.09 -17.72
N ASP A 337 -16.25 6.74 -16.84
CA ASP A 337 -16.33 6.89 -15.39
C ASP A 337 -15.65 8.16 -14.86
N ALA A 338 -15.16 9.04 -15.74
CA ALA A 338 -14.42 10.25 -15.34
C ALA A 338 -15.30 11.40 -14.82
N ASP A 339 -16.62 11.36 -15.03
CA ASP A 339 -17.52 12.49 -14.77
C ASP A 339 -17.54 12.92 -13.30
N GLU A 340 -17.73 12.00 -12.35
CA GLU A 340 -17.78 12.33 -10.92
C GLU A 340 -16.45 12.98 -10.44
N PRO A 341 -15.26 12.39 -10.71
CA PRO A 341 -13.98 13.03 -10.39
C PRO A 341 -13.80 14.43 -11.00
N LEU A 342 -14.21 14.61 -12.26
CA LEU A 342 -14.08 15.89 -12.95
C LEU A 342 -14.94 16.99 -12.31
N GLN A 343 -16.16 16.66 -11.87
CA GLN A 343 -17.03 17.61 -11.16
C GLN A 343 -16.51 17.99 -9.78
N ALA A 344 -15.86 17.05 -9.07
CA ALA A 344 -15.20 17.33 -7.80
C ALA A 344 -14.08 18.38 -7.96
N VAL A 345 -13.28 18.28 -9.03
CA VAL A 345 -12.22 19.25 -9.36
C VAL A 345 -12.80 20.65 -9.62
N VAL A 346 -13.89 20.75 -10.38
CA VAL A 346 -14.55 22.04 -10.68
C VAL A 346 -15.07 22.71 -9.43
N SER A 347 -15.78 21.95 -8.59
CA SER A 347 -16.35 22.44 -7.32
C SER A 347 -15.27 23.07 -6.45
N GLU A 348 -14.09 22.46 -6.42
CA GLU A 348 -12.96 22.94 -5.64
C GLU A 348 -12.30 24.20 -6.25
N LEU A 349 -12.09 24.25 -7.56
CA LEU A 349 -11.51 25.43 -8.23
C LEU A 349 -12.39 26.66 -8.17
N PHE A 350 -13.69 26.48 -7.95
CA PHE A 350 -14.62 27.56 -7.64
C PHE A 350 -14.59 27.97 -6.16
N ARG A 351 -14.39 27.02 -5.25
CA ARG A 351 -14.30 27.27 -3.82
C ARG A 351 -13.07 28.10 -3.45
N ASP A 352 -11.91 27.82 -4.08
CA ASP A 352 -10.69 28.62 -3.93
C ASP A 352 -10.23 29.14 -5.31
N ARG A 353 -10.43 30.43 -5.55
CA ARG A 353 -10.06 31.10 -6.81
C ARG A 353 -8.56 31.40 -6.93
N GLY A 354 -7.78 31.25 -5.87
CA GLY A 354 -6.33 31.49 -5.86
C GLY A 354 -5.49 30.27 -6.26
N VAL A 355 -6.08 29.08 -6.33
CA VAL A 355 -5.37 27.84 -6.71
C VAL A 355 -4.92 27.90 -8.16
N ARG A 356 -3.63 27.68 -8.41
CA ARG A 356 -3.08 27.36 -9.74
C ARG A 356 -2.65 25.91 -9.77
N LEU A 357 -2.95 25.16 -10.81
CA LEU A 357 -2.67 23.73 -10.93
C LEU A 357 -1.66 23.42 -12.04
N LEU A 358 -0.79 22.46 -11.77
CA LEU A 358 -0.15 21.61 -12.78
C LEU A 358 -1.08 20.41 -13.03
N VAL A 359 -1.61 20.32 -14.24
CA VAL A 359 -2.50 19.25 -14.69
C VAL A 359 -1.63 18.20 -15.38
N LYS A 360 -1.28 17.13 -14.66
CA LYS A 360 -0.47 16.03 -15.20
C LYS A 360 -1.38 15.01 -15.86
N ALA A 361 -0.91 14.42 -16.94
CA ALA A 361 -1.51 13.22 -17.50
C ALA A 361 -0.44 12.18 -17.85
N PHE A 362 -0.84 10.92 -17.82
CA PHE A 362 0.00 9.76 -18.04
C PHE A 362 -0.61 8.88 -19.13
N ALA A 363 0.26 8.17 -19.82
CA ALA A 363 -0.07 7.15 -20.79
C ALA A 363 0.34 5.77 -20.27
N ASP A 364 -0.29 4.75 -20.83
CA ASP A 364 0.17 3.38 -20.61
C ASP A 364 1.50 3.13 -21.34
N PRO A 365 2.44 2.35 -20.77
CA PRO A 365 3.70 2.03 -21.43
C PRO A 365 3.59 1.37 -22.81
N THR A 366 2.45 0.76 -23.14
CA THR A 366 2.22 0.16 -24.46
C THR A 366 1.66 1.14 -25.49
N GLU A 367 1.23 2.34 -25.07
CA GLU A 367 0.70 3.36 -25.98
C GLU A 367 1.83 3.99 -26.80
N SER A 368 1.62 4.05 -28.11
CA SER A 368 2.56 4.69 -29.02
C SER A 368 2.65 6.18 -28.74
N ASN A 369 3.88 6.71 -28.74
CA ASN A 369 4.16 8.13 -28.48
C ASN A 369 3.54 8.64 -27.16
N ALA A 370 3.73 7.86 -26.08
CA ALA A 370 3.22 8.13 -24.75
C ALA A 370 3.38 9.59 -24.30
N VAL A 371 4.53 10.22 -24.60
CA VAL A 371 4.79 11.63 -24.25
C VAL A 371 3.77 12.55 -24.92
N ALA A 372 3.66 12.51 -26.25
CA ALA A 372 2.71 13.38 -26.96
C ALA A 372 1.25 13.08 -26.55
N LEU A 373 0.88 11.81 -26.43
CA LEU A 373 -0.47 11.41 -26.03
C LEU A 373 -0.83 11.92 -24.63
N SER A 374 0.08 11.79 -23.68
CA SER A 374 -0.11 12.31 -22.33
C SER A 374 -0.21 13.83 -22.30
N THR A 375 0.52 14.56 -23.16
CA THR A 375 0.39 16.02 -23.28
C THR A 375 -1.00 16.41 -23.76
N LEU A 376 -1.50 15.77 -24.83
CA LEU A 376 -2.85 16.02 -25.36
C LEU A 376 -3.94 15.76 -24.32
N ARG A 377 -3.77 14.74 -23.48
CA ARG A 377 -4.67 14.41 -22.37
C ARG A 377 -4.67 15.47 -21.27
N ALA A 378 -3.50 16.01 -20.94
CA ALA A 378 -3.40 17.10 -19.98
C ALA A 378 -4.07 18.38 -20.52
N GLU A 379 -3.85 18.69 -21.79
CA GLU A 379 -4.48 19.83 -22.49
C GLU A 379 -6.01 19.68 -22.56
N LEU A 380 -6.51 18.49 -22.91
CA LEU A 380 -7.94 18.17 -22.89
C LEU A 380 -8.57 18.51 -21.53
N LEU A 381 -7.90 18.13 -20.44
CA LEU A 381 -8.39 18.39 -19.09
C LEU A 381 -8.37 19.87 -18.74
N VAL A 382 -7.33 20.60 -19.12
CA VAL A 382 -7.28 22.06 -18.96
C VAL A 382 -8.43 22.73 -19.71
N ASP A 383 -8.66 22.35 -20.96
CA ASP A 383 -9.70 22.96 -21.80
C ASP A 383 -11.11 22.58 -21.30
N TRP A 384 -11.30 21.35 -20.82
CA TRP A 384 -12.56 20.89 -20.23
C TRP A 384 -12.91 21.67 -18.95
N LEU A 385 -11.91 21.96 -18.09
CA LEU A 385 -12.07 22.77 -16.89
C LEU A 385 -12.34 24.25 -17.25
N ALA A 386 -11.62 24.78 -18.23
CA ALA A 386 -11.79 26.16 -18.68
C ALA A 386 -13.19 26.39 -19.28
N ALA A 387 -13.70 25.43 -20.05
CA ALA A 387 -15.07 25.46 -20.58
C ALA A 387 -16.16 25.49 -19.49
N ARG A 388 -15.82 25.12 -18.25
CA ARG A 388 -16.71 25.17 -17.08
C ARG A 388 -16.49 26.38 -16.20
N GLY A 389 -15.74 27.38 -16.66
CA GLY A 389 -15.58 28.66 -15.97
C GLY A 389 -14.36 28.75 -15.05
N VAL A 390 -13.45 27.77 -15.08
CA VAL A 390 -12.15 27.91 -14.43
C VAL A 390 -11.24 28.80 -15.29
N GLU A 391 -10.59 29.79 -14.68
CA GLU A 391 -9.71 30.69 -15.44
C GLU A 391 -8.46 29.95 -15.95
N ARG A 392 -8.28 29.90 -17.28
CA ARG A 392 -7.25 29.05 -17.92
C ARG A 392 -5.82 29.34 -17.48
N HIS A 393 -5.48 30.59 -17.12
CA HIS A 393 -4.15 30.95 -16.63
C HIS A 393 -3.79 30.29 -15.28
N ARG A 394 -4.80 29.75 -14.58
CA ARG A 394 -4.63 28.97 -13.36
C ARG A 394 -4.24 27.52 -13.64
N LEU A 395 -4.23 27.05 -14.89
CA LEU A 395 -4.03 25.65 -15.22
C LEU A 395 -2.82 25.50 -16.18
N VAL A 396 -1.87 24.65 -15.82
CA VAL A 396 -0.67 24.36 -16.61
C VAL A 396 -0.69 22.88 -17.00
N PRO A 397 -0.90 22.52 -18.27
CA PRO A 397 -0.89 21.12 -18.69
C PRO A 397 0.54 20.56 -18.71
N LYS A 398 0.69 19.28 -18.36
CA LYS A 398 1.96 18.55 -18.42
C LYS A 398 1.74 17.08 -18.78
N GLY A 399 2.27 16.66 -19.93
CA GLY A 399 2.38 15.24 -20.28
C GLY A 399 3.54 14.57 -19.55
N CYS A 400 3.26 13.46 -18.87
CA CYS A 400 4.23 12.67 -18.13
C CYS A 400 4.65 11.37 -18.82
N GLY A 401 4.20 11.15 -20.04
CA GLY A 401 4.45 9.93 -20.80
C GLY A 401 4.00 8.69 -20.02
N ALA A 402 4.79 7.64 -20.14
CA ALA A 402 4.57 6.36 -19.45
C ALA A 402 5.30 6.28 -18.09
N LEU A 403 5.72 7.42 -17.52
CA LEU A 403 6.37 7.44 -16.22
C LEU A 403 5.40 6.99 -15.12
N ARG A 404 5.95 6.38 -14.06
CA ARG A 404 5.18 5.98 -12.86
C ARG A 404 3.88 5.20 -13.20
N PRO A 405 3.94 4.07 -13.91
CA PRO A 405 2.76 3.26 -14.17
C PRO A 405 2.20 2.70 -12.86
N LEU A 406 0.86 2.71 -12.71
CA LEU A 406 0.14 2.09 -11.60
C LEU A 406 0.11 0.57 -11.71
N THR A 407 0.34 0.01 -12.90
CA THR A 407 0.42 -1.43 -13.14
C THR A 407 1.23 -1.71 -14.39
N PHE A 408 1.83 -2.90 -14.48
CA PHE A 408 2.47 -3.42 -15.70
C PHE A 408 1.70 -4.61 -16.27
N GLY A 409 0.45 -4.82 -15.80
CA GLY A 409 -0.40 -5.92 -16.21
C GLY A 409 -0.72 -5.90 -17.71
N LYS A 410 -0.98 -7.09 -18.25
CA LYS A 410 -1.19 -7.31 -19.70
C LYS A 410 -2.66 -7.23 -20.11
N THR A 411 -3.59 -7.04 -19.17
CA THR A 411 -5.01 -6.93 -19.50
C THR A 411 -5.36 -5.50 -19.96
N ALA A 412 -6.49 -5.37 -20.67
CA ALA A 412 -6.99 -4.05 -21.07
C ALA A 412 -7.37 -3.18 -19.85
N ALA A 413 -7.89 -3.81 -18.79
CA ALA A 413 -8.23 -3.14 -17.53
C ALA A 413 -6.97 -2.64 -16.80
N ASP A 414 -5.91 -3.44 -16.77
CA ASP A 414 -4.62 -3.03 -16.21
C ASP A 414 -4.08 -1.80 -16.94
N ARG A 415 -3.98 -1.88 -18.26
CA ARG A 415 -3.50 -0.75 -19.07
C ARG A 415 -4.34 0.51 -18.86
N ALA A 416 -5.64 0.37 -18.60
CA ALA A 416 -6.53 1.51 -18.32
C ALA A 416 -6.13 2.27 -17.06
N MET A 417 -5.57 1.60 -16.05
CA MET A 417 -5.11 2.25 -14.83
C MET A 417 -3.86 3.12 -15.04
N ASN A 418 -3.10 2.93 -16.11
CA ASN A 418 -1.95 3.81 -16.38
C ASN A 418 -2.38 5.10 -17.09
N ARG A 419 -3.49 5.07 -17.85
CA ARG A 419 -4.04 6.19 -18.60
C ARG A 419 -4.83 7.12 -17.69
N ARG A 420 -4.16 8.04 -17.01
CA ARG A 420 -4.75 8.82 -15.91
C ARG A 420 -4.31 10.27 -15.88
N ALA A 421 -5.08 11.11 -15.19
CA ALA A 421 -4.66 12.45 -14.81
C ALA A 421 -4.38 12.55 -13.30
N GLU A 422 -3.49 13.47 -12.95
CA GLU A 422 -3.17 13.85 -11.57
C GLU A 422 -3.08 15.38 -11.52
N LEU A 423 -3.85 16.04 -10.66
CA LEU A 423 -3.88 17.49 -10.56
C LEU A 423 -3.25 17.93 -9.24
N VAL A 424 -2.22 18.76 -9.33
CA VAL A 424 -1.47 19.27 -8.18
C VAL A 424 -1.37 20.78 -8.30
N ARG A 425 -1.15 21.57 -7.24
CA ARG A 425 -0.85 23.00 -7.47
C ARG A 425 0.47 23.16 -8.21
N LEU A 426 0.55 24.25 -8.95
CA LEU A 426 1.74 24.63 -9.68
C LEU A 426 2.81 25.14 -8.71
N THR A 427 3.91 24.41 -8.59
CA THR A 427 5.07 24.76 -7.78
C THR A 427 6.37 24.42 -8.53
N PRO A 428 7.55 24.91 -8.08
CA PRO A 428 8.83 24.62 -8.75
C PRO A 428 9.22 23.14 -8.77
N THR A 429 8.71 22.35 -7.82
CA THR A 429 9.01 20.91 -7.67
C THR A 429 7.91 20.01 -8.26
N ALA A 430 6.74 20.57 -8.59
CA ALA A 430 5.67 19.82 -9.25
C ALA A 430 6.10 19.41 -10.66
N GLY A 431 6.22 18.09 -10.89
CA GLY A 431 6.70 17.52 -12.14
C GLY A 431 6.28 16.07 -12.35
N CYS A 432 6.74 15.49 -13.45
CA CYS A 432 6.46 14.09 -13.80
C CYS A 432 7.50 13.11 -13.26
N GLU A 433 8.71 13.61 -13.02
CA GLU A 433 9.83 12.83 -12.53
C GLU A 433 9.84 12.86 -10.99
N PRO A 434 10.25 11.76 -10.33
CA PRO A 434 10.60 11.82 -8.92
C PRO A 434 11.70 12.86 -8.71
N THR A 435 11.61 13.64 -7.63
CA THR A 435 12.66 14.60 -7.28
C THR A 435 13.98 13.84 -7.11
N THR A 436 14.90 13.99 -8.06
CA THR A 436 16.17 13.28 -8.04
C THR A 436 16.98 13.76 -6.84
N ALA A 437 17.36 12.84 -5.95
CA ALA A 437 18.20 13.07 -4.77
C ALA A 437 19.68 13.37 -5.12
N THR A 438 19.95 14.00 -6.25
CA THR A 438 21.30 14.35 -6.72
C THR A 438 21.46 15.86 -6.78
N SER A 439 21.28 16.51 -5.63
CA SER A 439 21.98 17.74 -5.24
C SER A 439 21.51 18.09 -3.82
N PRO A 440 22.35 17.93 -2.78
CA PRO A 440 22.21 18.80 -1.63
C PRO A 440 22.39 20.24 -2.16
N PRO A 441 21.68 21.26 -1.65
CA PRO A 441 22.21 22.60 -1.77
C PRO A 441 23.63 22.57 -1.18
N HIS A 442 24.64 22.88 -1.98
CA HIS A 442 25.99 23.12 -1.49
C HIS A 442 25.91 24.23 -0.45
N SER A 443 25.79 23.87 0.83
CA SER A 443 26.20 24.72 1.93
C SER A 443 27.73 24.72 1.91
N GLY A 444 28.30 25.60 1.09
CA GLY A 444 29.70 25.97 1.24
C GLY A 444 29.94 26.43 2.69
N PRO A 445 31.14 26.18 3.25
CA PRO A 445 31.44 26.59 4.62
C PRO A 445 31.23 28.11 4.76
N PRO A 446 30.74 28.59 5.92
CA PRO A 446 30.53 30.01 6.12
C PRO A 446 31.85 30.74 5.89
N ARG A 447 31.82 31.74 4.99
CA ARG A 447 32.93 32.68 4.83
C ARG A 447 33.20 33.27 6.21
N ARG A 448 34.41 33.04 6.71
CA ARG A 448 34.94 33.82 7.82
C ARG A 448 34.97 35.27 7.35
N SER A 449 34.25 36.15 8.02
CA SER A 449 34.49 37.58 7.94
C SER A 449 35.86 37.83 8.55
N SER A 450 36.84 38.11 7.68
CA SER A 450 37.99 38.91 8.04
C SER A 450 37.57 40.38 8.01
N ASP A 451 37.95 41.06 9.08
CA ASP A 451 37.92 42.50 9.37
C ASP A 451 36.60 43.11 9.87
#